data_AF-A0A853LW33-F1
#
_entry.id   AF-A0A853LW33-F1
#
_cell.length_a   1.000
_cell.length_b   1.000
_cell.length_c   1.000
_cell.angle_alpha   90.00
_cell.angle_beta   90.00
_cell.angle_gamma   90.00
#
_symmetry.space_group_name_H-M   'P 1'
#
loop_
_entity.id
_entity.type
_entity.pdbx_description
1 polymer ?
#
loop_
_entity_poly.entity_id
_entity_poly.type
_entity_poly.pdbx_seq_one_letter_code
_entity_poly.pdbx_strand_id
1 'polypeptide(L)'
;MTTLKEDVNVDTTDEELDPATEGAQQESDATESSTEAQPKAERARRPIVWSRVFAYAILPALALVLALGAGYLKWSAGAADDLARARAESVQAARDDAVTLLTYHADTVDKDLTTARERLTGEFKDAYAELTRQVVVPGAKEKHISSVAKANAAASVSATANHAVALVYVDQTVTIGTGAPTDTQPVVRVTLDKVNGRWLVSRFDPV
;
A
#
# COMPACT_ATOMS: atom_id res chain seq x y z
N MET A 1 5.82 50.30 24.30
CA MET A 1 5.33 49.55 25.48
C MET A 1 5.84 48.13 25.35
N THR A 2 7.10 47.85 25.75
CA THR A 2 7.59 47.73 27.15
C THR A 2 7.14 46.36 27.69
N THR A 3 7.91 45.26 27.53
CA THR A 3 9.19 44.81 28.16
C THR A 3 8.99 43.92 29.40
N LEU A 4 9.92 42.97 29.58
CA LEU A 4 10.39 42.33 30.83
C LEU A 4 9.48 41.24 31.41
N LYS A 5 9.95 40.12 31.99
CA LYS A 5 11.16 39.81 32.79
C LYS A 5 11.11 38.26 32.98
N GLU A 6 12.11 37.40 32.76
CA GLU A 6 13.43 37.21 33.42
C GLU A 6 13.50 37.50 34.93
N ASP A 7 14.46 36.83 35.60
CA ASP A 7 14.74 36.76 37.05
C ASP A 7 14.20 35.45 37.69
N VAL A 8 14.96 34.35 37.77
CA VAL A 8 16.18 34.10 38.58
C VAL A 8 15.90 34.11 40.09
N ASN A 9 15.86 32.89 40.64
CA ASN A 9 16.58 32.31 41.79
C ASN A 9 16.66 33.05 43.16
N VAL A 10 16.99 32.20 44.15
CA VAL A 10 17.61 32.44 45.46
C VAL A 10 16.58 32.59 46.59
N ASP A 11 16.60 31.86 47.71
CA ASP A 11 17.69 31.39 48.59
C ASP A 11 17.11 30.21 49.44
N THR A 12 17.78 29.08 49.69
CA THR A 12 18.87 28.82 50.67
C THR A 12 18.34 28.84 52.11
N THR A 13 18.58 27.78 52.91
CA THR A 13 19.64 27.71 53.92
C THR A 13 19.26 26.56 54.86
N ASP A 14 20.11 25.80 55.53
CA ASP A 14 21.54 25.51 55.53
C ASP A 14 21.74 24.43 56.61
N GLU A 15 22.82 23.65 56.50
CA GLU A 15 23.69 23.12 57.56
C GLU A 15 24.50 21.99 56.90
N GLU A 16 25.65 22.23 56.28
CA GLU A 16 26.90 22.85 56.75
C GLU A 16 27.61 22.08 57.87
N LEU A 17 28.90 21.85 57.61
CA LEU A 17 30.07 21.75 58.52
C LEU A 17 30.94 20.50 58.27
N ASP A 18 31.70 20.50 57.16
CA ASP A 18 33.14 20.87 57.08
C ASP A 18 34.04 20.77 58.35
N PRO A 19 35.40 20.83 58.28
CA PRO A 19 36.28 21.04 57.10
C PRO A 19 37.63 20.24 57.07
N ALA A 20 38.39 20.45 55.97
CA ALA A 20 39.86 20.73 55.91
C ALA A 20 40.91 19.67 56.37
N THR A 21 42.15 19.53 55.85
CA THR A 21 42.97 20.21 54.81
C THR A 21 44.37 19.51 54.71
N GLU A 22 45.05 19.68 53.56
CA GLU A 22 46.51 19.59 53.22
C GLU A 22 47.36 18.32 53.46
N GLY A 23 47.97 17.82 52.38
CA GLY A 23 49.27 18.32 51.90
C GLY A 23 50.56 17.96 52.68
N ALA A 24 51.32 17.04 52.10
CA ALA A 24 52.79 17.02 51.95
C ALA A 24 53.70 16.25 52.95
N GLN A 25 54.68 15.59 52.31
CA GLN A 25 56.05 15.25 52.73
C GLN A 25 56.41 13.79 53.09
N GLN A 26 57.52 13.40 52.44
CA GLN A 26 58.27 12.15 52.49
C GLN A 26 59.13 12.04 53.75
N GLU A 27 59.27 10.83 54.27
CA GLU A 27 60.47 10.26 54.91
C GLU A 27 60.19 8.74 54.97
N SER A 28 60.77 7.86 54.16
CA SER A 28 62.16 7.40 54.15
C SER A 28 62.72 7.17 55.56
N ASP A 29 62.49 6.00 56.15
CA ASP A 29 63.63 5.14 56.46
C ASP A 29 63.23 3.68 56.64
N ALA A 30 64.19 2.83 56.34
CA ALA A 30 64.12 1.38 56.26
C ALA A 30 63.85 0.70 57.61
N THR A 31 63.23 -0.48 57.56
CA THR A 31 63.67 -1.60 58.42
C THR A 31 63.39 -2.91 57.70
N GLU A 32 64.44 -3.70 57.64
CA GLU A 32 64.58 -4.98 56.96
C GLU A 32 63.72 -6.10 57.56
N SER A 33 63.27 -6.97 56.64
CA SER A 33 63.40 -8.43 56.69
C SER A 33 63.08 -9.17 58.00
N SER A 34 62.02 -9.99 57.97
CA SER A 34 62.20 -11.45 57.93
C SER A 34 60.88 -12.22 58.01
N THR A 35 60.90 -13.40 57.40
CA THR A 35 60.12 -14.61 57.73
C THR A 35 58.93 -14.94 56.82
N GLU A 36 59.30 -15.61 55.74
CA GLU A 36 58.91 -16.99 55.41
C GLU A 36 57.42 -17.34 55.27
N ALA A 37 57.14 -17.77 54.04
CA ALA A 37 55.89 -18.25 53.47
C ALA A 37 55.19 -19.37 54.24
N GLN A 38 53.85 -19.32 54.22
CA GLN A 38 52.96 -20.50 54.06
C GLN A 38 51.61 -20.04 53.46
N PRO A 39 50.85 -20.94 52.79
CA PRO A 39 50.35 -20.73 51.44
C PRO A 39 49.04 -19.94 51.38
N LYS A 40 48.98 -18.96 50.47
CA LYS A 40 47.73 -18.29 50.08
C LYS A 40 46.90 -19.25 49.22
N ALA A 41 45.90 -19.89 49.83
CA ALA A 41 44.82 -20.49 49.08
C ALA A 41 44.04 -19.38 48.36
N GLU A 42 44.45 -19.06 47.14
CA GLU A 42 43.68 -18.21 46.24
C GLU A 42 42.36 -18.92 45.91
N ARG A 43 41.28 -18.51 46.58
CA ARG A 43 39.93 -18.68 46.03
C ARG A 43 39.86 -17.87 44.75
N ALA A 44 40.15 -18.53 43.63
CA ALA A 44 39.89 -18.03 42.30
C ALA A 44 38.39 -17.70 42.19
N ARG A 45 38.06 -16.40 42.23
CA ARG A 45 36.73 -15.92 41.88
C ARG A 45 36.55 -16.18 40.39
N ARG A 46 35.81 -17.24 40.04
CA ARG A 46 35.40 -17.51 38.65
C ARG A 46 34.65 -16.29 38.14
N PRO A 47 35.14 -15.57 37.10
CA PRO A 47 34.36 -14.52 36.48
C PRO A 47 33.15 -15.18 35.81
N ILE A 48 31.95 -14.78 36.20
CA ILE A 48 30.71 -15.21 35.56
C ILE A 48 30.81 -14.79 34.10
N VAL A 49 30.68 -15.75 33.19
CA VAL A 49 30.91 -15.58 31.75
C VAL A 49 29.75 -14.81 31.12
N TRP A 50 29.58 -13.54 31.48
CA TRP A 50 28.57 -12.64 30.92
C TRP A 50 28.66 -12.56 29.40
N SER A 51 29.86 -12.74 28.83
CA SER A 51 30.09 -12.88 27.38
C SER A 51 29.32 -14.04 26.75
N ARG A 52 29.15 -15.18 27.45
CA ARG A 52 28.33 -16.29 26.96
C ARG A 52 26.84 -15.97 27.03
N VAL A 53 26.38 -15.28 28.07
CA VAL A 53 24.97 -14.85 28.15
C VAL A 53 24.65 -13.82 27.06
N PHE A 54 25.54 -12.85 26.83
CA PHE A 54 25.42 -11.90 25.73
C PHE A 54 25.42 -12.60 24.37
N ALA A 55 26.36 -13.53 24.12
CA ALA A 55 26.43 -14.26 22.86
C ALA A 55 25.23 -15.18 22.61
N TYR A 56 24.71 -15.86 23.64
CA TYR A 56 23.60 -16.81 23.51
C TYR A 56 22.21 -16.20 23.73
N ALA A 57 22.09 -14.95 24.18
CA ALA A 57 20.79 -14.27 24.34
C ALA A 57 20.62 -13.11 23.35
N ILE A 58 21.64 -12.26 23.15
CA ILE A 58 21.53 -11.09 22.28
C ILE A 58 21.60 -11.49 20.81
N LEU A 59 22.48 -12.42 20.46
CA LEU A 59 22.60 -12.89 19.08
C LEU A 59 21.28 -13.50 18.56
N PRO A 60 20.61 -14.44 19.26
CA PRO A 60 19.32 -14.94 18.81
C PRO A 60 18.20 -13.91 18.90
N ALA A 61 18.20 -13.02 19.90
CA ALA A 61 17.21 -11.94 19.97
C ALA A 61 17.33 -10.99 18.76
N LEU A 62 18.55 -10.60 18.39
CA LEU A 62 18.83 -9.79 17.22
C LEU A 62 18.44 -10.52 15.93
N ALA A 63 18.78 -11.81 15.81
CA ALA A 63 18.39 -12.63 14.67
C ALA A 63 16.86 -12.73 14.53
N LEU A 64 16.14 -12.87 15.65
CA LEU A 64 14.67 -12.90 15.66
C LEU A 64 14.08 -11.55 15.21
N VAL A 65 14.60 -10.43 15.72
CA VAL A 65 14.15 -9.09 15.31
C VAL A 65 14.40 -8.86 13.82
N LEU A 66 15.57 -9.26 13.31
CA LEU A 66 15.87 -9.16 11.88
C LEU A 66 14.96 -10.05 11.02
N ALA A 67 14.66 -11.27 11.48
CA ALA A 67 13.75 -12.19 10.78
C ALA A 67 12.32 -11.63 10.73
N LEU A 68 11.82 -11.08 11.84
CA LEU A 68 10.52 -10.42 11.90
C LEU A 68 10.48 -9.17 11.01
N GLY A 69 11.53 -8.35 11.05
CA GLY A 69 11.66 -7.17 10.20
C GLY A 69 11.68 -7.52 8.70
N ALA A 70 12.47 -8.53 8.31
CA ALA A 70 12.52 -9.02 6.94
C ALA A 70 11.19 -9.64 6.49
N GLY A 71 10.52 -10.40 7.36
CA GLY A 71 9.20 -10.97 7.09
C GLY A 71 8.13 -9.89 6.88
N TYR A 72 8.10 -8.88 7.76
CA TYR A 72 7.20 -7.74 7.63
C TYR A 72 7.46 -6.94 6.35
N LEU A 73 8.73 -6.63 6.05
CA LEU A 73 9.09 -5.91 4.83
C LEU A 73 8.68 -6.70 3.58
N LYS A 74 8.95 -8.01 3.53
CA LYS A 74 8.54 -8.87 2.42
C LYS A 74 7.02 -8.88 2.22
N TRP A 75 6.26 -8.95 3.31
CA TRP A 75 4.80 -8.89 3.26
C TRP A 75 4.30 -7.52 2.77
N SER A 76 4.87 -6.43 3.30
CA SER A 76 4.51 -5.06 2.89
C SER A 76 4.81 -4.78 1.42
N ALA A 77 5.95 -5.27 0.91
CA ALA A 77 6.33 -5.16 -0.49
C ALA A 77 5.39 -5.98 -1.39
N GLY A 78 5.08 -7.23 -1.01
CA GLY A 78 4.12 -8.05 -1.74
C GLY A 78 2.73 -7.42 -1.82
N ALA A 79 2.24 -6.84 -0.72
CA ALA A 79 0.95 -6.15 -0.70
C ALA A 79 0.94 -4.89 -1.59
N ALA A 80 2.04 -4.16 -1.66
CA ALA A 80 2.18 -3.00 -2.55
C ALA A 80 2.21 -3.42 -4.03
N ASP A 81 2.95 -4.49 -4.35
CA ASP A 81 3.04 -5.04 -5.71
C ASP A 81 1.70 -5.59 -6.19
N ASP A 82 0.97 -6.33 -5.34
CA ASP A 82 -0.35 -6.84 -5.67
C ASP A 82 -1.36 -5.73 -5.95
N LEU A 83 -1.29 -4.62 -5.19
CA LEU A 83 -2.14 -3.47 -5.41
C LEU A 83 -1.77 -2.72 -6.69
N ALA A 84 -0.48 -2.58 -7.00
CA ALA A 84 -0.02 -1.97 -8.25
C ALA A 84 -0.46 -2.79 -9.46
N ARG A 85 -0.35 -4.12 -9.37
CA ARG A 85 -0.85 -5.05 -10.38
C ARG A 85 -2.36 -4.97 -10.52
N ALA A 86 -3.11 -4.99 -9.41
CA ALA A 86 -4.56 -4.86 -9.43
C ALA A 86 -5.01 -3.57 -10.13
N ARG A 87 -4.35 -2.43 -9.86
CA ARG A 87 -4.61 -1.16 -10.56
C ARG A 87 -4.36 -1.26 -12.06
N ALA A 88 -3.23 -1.80 -12.47
CA ALA A 88 -2.88 -1.90 -13.89
C ALA A 88 -3.85 -2.84 -14.62
N GLU A 89 -4.11 -4.02 -14.06
CA GLU A 89 -5.07 -5.00 -14.58
C GLU A 89 -6.49 -4.42 -14.67
N SER A 90 -6.96 -3.76 -13.63
CA SER A 90 -8.32 -3.20 -13.61
C SER A 90 -8.50 -2.05 -14.60
N VAL A 91 -7.49 -1.20 -14.76
CA VAL A 91 -7.53 -0.11 -15.75
C VAL A 91 -7.54 -0.67 -17.16
N GLN A 92 -6.74 -1.70 -17.44
CA GLN A 92 -6.74 -2.36 -18.74
C GLN A 92 -8.09 -3.04 -19.01
N ALA A 93 -8.61 -3.80 -18.05
CA ALA A 93 -9.93 -4.42 -18.14
C ALA A 93 -11.02 -3.37 -18.40
N ALA A 94 -11.01 -2.25 -17.66
CA ALA A 94 -11.97 -1.17 -17.86
C ALA A 94 -11.95 -0.59 -19.27
N ARG A 95 -10.75 -0.39 -19.86
CA ARG A 95 -10.60 0.08 -21.25
C ARG A 95 -11.22 -0.90 -22.24
N ASP A 96 -10.86 -2.17 -22.12
CA ASP A 96 -11.30 -3.22 -23.05
C ASP A 96 -12.81 -3.50 -22.91
N ASP A 97 -13.30 -3.50 -21.67
CA ASP A 97 -14.71 -3.65 -21.35
C ASP A 97 -15.51 -2.47 -21.92
N ALA A 98 -15.07 -1.23 -21.70
CA ALA A 98 -15.77 -0.05 -22.23
C ALA A 98 -15.89 -0.07 -23.75
N VAL A 99 -14.82 -0.44 -24.46
CA VAL A 99 -14.87 -0.60 -25.93
C VAL A 99 -15.88 -1.69 -26.32
N THR A 100 -15.85 -2.83 -25.64
CA THR A 100 -16.76 -3.95 -25.92
C THR A 100 -18.22 -3.58 -25.66
N LEU A 101 -18.51 -2.82 -24.59
CA LEU A 101 -19.86 -2.43 -24.22
C LEU A 101 -20.46 -1.36 -25.15
N LEU A 102 -19.62 -0.47 -25.68
CA LEU A 102 -20.04 0.66 -26.52
C LEU A 102 -19.96 0.37 -28.02
N THR A 103 -19.42 -0.80 -28.40
CA THR A 103 -19.30 -1.24 -29.80
C THR A 103 -20.33 -2.31 -30.12
N TYR A 104 -21.12 -2.08 -31.18
CA TYR A 104 -22.00 -3.09 -31.76
C TYR A 104 -22.33 -2.72 -33.21
N HIS A 105 -22.63 -3.71 -34.03
CA HIS A 105 -23.15 -3.50 -35.38
C HIS A 105 -24.57 -4.00 -35.50
N ALA A 106 -25.37 -3.36 -36.37
CA ALA A 106 -26.77 -3.75 -36.58
C ALA A 106 -26.92 -5.24 -36.95
N ASP A 107 -26.00 -5.75 -37.78
CA ASP A 107 -26.03 -7.13 -38.29
C ASP A 107 -25.63 -8.18 -37.25
N THR A 108 -24.80 -7.80 -36.28
CA THR A 108 -24.23 -8.69 -35.25
C THR A 108 -24.65 -8.34 -33.84
N VAL A 109 -25.64 -7.44 -33.69
CA VAL A 109 -25.99 -6.82 -32.40
C VAL A 109 -26.27 -7.85 -31.29
N ASP A 110 -26.96 -8.95 -31.59
CA ASP A 110 -27.24 -9.98 -30.58
C ASP A 110 -25.95 -10.64 -30.06
N LYS A 111 -25.00 -10.90 -30.96
CA LYS A 111 -23.71 -11.51 -30.63
C LYS A 111 -22.82 -10.53 -29.88
N ASP A 112 -22.76 -9.28 -30.34
CA ASP A 112 -21.92 -8.23 -29.75
C ASP A 112 -22.36 -7.94 -28.32
N LEU A 113 -23.67 -7.73 -28.11
CA LEU A 113 -24.23 -7.44 -26.79
C LEU A 113 -24.22 -8.67 -25.87
N THR A 114 -24.32 -9.90 -26.41
CA THR A 114 -24.12 -11.12 -25.61
C THR A 114 -22.68 -11.23 -25.13
N THR A 115 -21.70 -10.94 -25.99
CA THR A 115 -20.28 -10.94 -25.65
C THR A 115 -19.97 -9.87 -24.60
N ALA A 116 -20.54 -8.67 -24.75
CA ALA A 116 -20.42 -7.60 -23.77
C ALA A 116 -21.01 -8.02 -22.40
N ARG A 117 -22.19 -8.66 -22.39
CA ARG A 117 -22.84 -9.15 -21.16
C ARG A 117 -21.99 -10.15 -20.39
N GLU A 118 -21.15 -10.95 -21.06
CA GLU A 118 -20.25 -11.88 -20.39
C GLU A 118 -19.14 -11.18 -19.58
N ARG A 119 -18.85 -9.92 -19.90
CA ARG A 119 -17.86 -9.09 -19.20
C ARG A 119 -18.47 -8.36 -18.00
N LEU A 120 -19.76 -8.60 -17.71
CA LEU A 120 -20.51 -7.96 -16.64
C LEU A 120 -20.75 -8.91 -15.47
N THR A 121 -21.01 -8.32 -14.30
CA THR A 121 -21.38 -9.04 -13.08
C THR A 121 -22.43 -8.28 -12.27
N GLY A 122 -22.98 -8.94 -11.25
CA GLY A 122 -23.97 -8.37 -10.34
C GLY A 122 -25.25 -7.91 -11.02
N GLU A 123 -25.95 -6.98 -10.38
CA GLU A 123 -27.23 -6.43 -10.85
C GLU A 123 -27.11 -5.70 -12.19
N PHE A 124 -25.94 -5.08 -12.45
CA PHE A 124 -25.70 -4.38 -13.71
C PHE A 124 -25.76 -5.30 -14.92
N LYS A 125 -25.31 -6.55 -14.78
CA LYS A 125 -25.42 -7.56 -15.84
C LYS A 125 -26.88 -7.80 -16.25
N ASP A 126 -27.77 -7.89 -15.26
CA ASP A 126 -29.18 -8.18 -15.49
C ASP A 126 -29.89 -6.95 -16.08
N ALA A 127 -29.64 -5.76 -15.52
CA ALA A 127 -30.16 -4.50 -16.05
C ALA A 127 -29.71 -4.24 -17.50
N TYR A 128 -28.43 -4.49 -17.80
CA TYR A 128 -27.90 -4.42 -19.17
C TYR A 128 -28.61 -5.41 -20.10
N ALA A 129 -28.78 -6.66 -19.66
CA ALA A 129 -29.43 -7.68 -20.47
C ALA A 129 -30.89 -7.33 -20.79
N GLU A 130 -31.58 -6.67 -19.86
CA GLU A 130 -32.96 -6.20 -20.08
C GLU A 130 -33.01 -5.04 -21.07
N LEU A 131 -32.22 -3.99 -20.83
CA LEU A 131 -32.17 -2.81 -21.70
C LEU A 131 -31.79 -3.18 -23.14
N THR A 132 -30.80 -4.07 -23.29
CA THR A 132 -30.35 -4.49 -24.60
C THR A 132 -31.41 -5.28 -25.35
N ARG A 133 -32.10 -6.23 -24.70
CA ARG A 133 -33.18 -6.99 -25.33
C ARG A 133 -34.39 -6.12 -25.71
N GLN A 134 -34.78 -5.22 -24.82
CA GLN A 134 -36.02 -4.45 -25.00
C GLN A 134 -35.85 -3.22 -25.91
N VAL A 135 -34.66 -2.60 -25.92
CA VAL A 135 -34.46 -1.29 -26.54
C VAL A 135 -33.35 -1.32 -27.60
N VAL A 136 -32.16 -1.80 -27.23
CA VAL A 136 -30.98 -1.65 -28.11
C VAL A 136 -31.03 -2.59 -29.31
N VAL A 137 -31.33 -3.88 -29.11
CA VAL A 137 -31.39 -4.86 -30.21
C VAL A 137 -32.49 -4.50 -31.23
N PRO A 138 -33.74 -4.21 -30.83
CA PRO A 138 -34.77 -3.79 -31.78
C PRO A 138 -34.40 -2.49 -32.49
N GLY A 139 -33.95 -1.48 -31.74
CA GLY A 139 -33.56 -0.19 -32.30
C GLY A 139 -32.41 -0.30 -33.30
N ALA A 140 -31.38 -1.10 -32.99
CA ALA A 140 -30.24 -1.34 -33.87
C ALA A 140 -30.66 -2.02 -35.17
N LYS A 141 -31.51 -3.05 -35.10
CA LYS A 141 -31.99 -3.77 -36.29
C LYS A 141 -32.93 -2.93 -37.16
N GLU A 142 -33.89 -2.25 -36.54
CA GLU A 142 -34.89 -1.47 -37.28
C GLU A 142 -34.28 -0.24 -37.94
N LYS A 143 -33.42 0.48 -37.21
CA LYS A 143 -32.80 1.73 -37.69
C LYS A 143 -31.40 1.53 -38.27
N HIS A 144 -30.91 0.29 -38.33
CA HIS A 144 -29.56 -0.05 -38.80
C HIS A 144 -28.49 0.78 -38.07
N ILE A 145 -28.59 0.83 -36.74
CA ILE A 145 -27.65 1.60 -35.91
C ILE A 145 -26.44 0.73 -35.63
N SER A 146 -25.26 1.29 -35.89
CA SER A 146 -23.98 0.71 -35.47
C SER A 146 -23.19 1.75 -34.69
N SER A 147 -22.48 1.29 -33.68
CA SER A 147 -21.63 2.11 -32.83
C SER A 147 -20.25 1.47 -32.77
N VAL A 148 -19.20 2.27 -32.94
CA VAL A 148 -17.81 1.84 -32.79
C VAL A 148 -17.14 2.74 -31.77
N ALA A 149 -16.55 2.13 -30.75
CA ALA A 149 -15.88 2.85 -29.68
C ALA A 149 -14.37 2.54 -29.67
N LYS A 150 -13.59 3.53 -29.24
CA LYS A 150 -12.15 3.41 -29.01
C LYS A 150 -11.80 4.09 -27.70
N ALA A 151 -11.21 3.35 -26.77
CA ALA A 151 -10.68 3.93 -25.55
C ALA A 151 -9.33 4.62 -25.83
N ASN A 152 -9.30 5.94 -25.73
CA ASN A 152 -8.08 6.74 -25.92
C ASN A 152 -7.21 6.75 -24.66
N ALA A 153 -7.86 6.84 -23.51
CA ALA A 153 -7.19 6.86 -22.22
C ALA A 153 -8.08 6.25 -21.14
N ALA A 154 -7.45 5.73 -20.10
CA ALA A 154 -8.14 5.47 -18.85
C ALA A 154 -7.20 5.64 -17.67
N ALA A 155 -7.77 6.03 -16.53
CA ALA A 155 -7.08 6.28 -15.29
C ALA A 155 -7.74 5.52 -14.14
N SER A 156 -6.93 5.01 -13.21
CA SER A 156 -7.43 4.43 -11.96
C SER A 156 -7.95 5.57 -11.06
N VAL A 157 -9.19 5.46 -10.61
CA VAL A 157 -9.74 6.31 -9.54
C VAL A 157 -9.46 5.68 -8.19
N SER A 158 -9.73 4.38 -8.06
CA SER A 158 -9.45 3.59 -6.88
C SER A 158 -9.22 2.13 -7.27
N ALA A 159 -8.46 1.40 -6.46
CA ALA A 159 -8.32 -0.04 -6.61
C ALA A 159 -7.99 -0.68 -5.28
N THR A 160 -8.45 -1.91 -5.14
CA THR A 160 -8.17 -2.85 -4.06
C THR A 160 -7.89 -4.22 -4.71
N ALA A 161 -7.66 -5.26 -3.91
CA ALA A 161 -7.42 -6.60 -4.44
C ALA A 161 -8.58 -7.14 -5.31
N ASN A 162 -9.84 -6.80 -4.98
CA ASN A 162 -11.04 -7.38 -5.59
C ASN A 162 -12.04 -6.35 -6.15
N HIS A 163 -11.79 -5.06 -5.97
CA HIS A 163 -12.68 -3.99 -6.41
C HIS A 163 -11.87 -2.82 -6.94
N ALA A 164 -12.30 -2.23 -8.06
CA ALA A 164 -11.64 -1.08 -8.65
C ALA A 164 -12.63 -0.15 -9.35
N VAL A 165 -12.26 1.12 -9.45
CA VAL A 165 -12.98 2.13 -10.21
C VAL A 165 -11.98 2.80 -11.15
N ALA A 166 -12.34 2.89 -12.42
CA ALA A 166 -11.56 3.56 -13.45
C ALA A 166 -12.42 4.57 -14.21
N LEU A 167 -11.79 5.63 -14.70
CA LEU A 167 -12.38 6.55 -15.67
C LEU A 167 -11.79 6.23 -17.04
N VAL A 168 -12.65 6.10 -18.05
CA VAL A 168 -12.26 5.81 -19.43
C VAL A 168 -12.76 6.94 -20.33
N TYR A 169 -11.84 7.47 -21.14
CA TYR A 169 -12.13 8.44 -22.19
C TYR A 169 -12.26 7.68 -23.50
N VAL A 170 -13.41 7.79 -24.14
CA VAL A 170 -13.77 7.02 -25.32
C VAL A 170 -14.06 7.97 -26.47
N ASP A 171 -13.56 7.65 -27.66
CA ASP A 171 -14.07 8.18 -28.91
C ASP A 171 -15.10 7.19 -29.44
N GLN A 172 -16.30 7.66 -29.74
CA GLN A 172 -17.39 6.82 -30.23
C GLN A 172 -17.98 7.43 -31.49
N THR A 173 -18.04 6.60 -32.54
CA THR A 173 -18.67 6.93 -33.81
C THR A 173 -19.96 6.12 -33.95
N VAL A 174 -21.08 6.81 -34.12
CA VAL A 174 -22.39 6.19 -34.33
C VAL A 174 -22.85 6.44 -35.76
N THR A 175 -23.30 5.40 -36.44
CA THR A 175 -23.86 5.46 -37.80
C THR A 175 -25.27 4.89 -37.79
N ILE A 176 -26.21 5.57 -38.46
CA ILE A 176 -27.61 5.16 -38.57
C ILE A 176 -27.93 4.93 -40.05
N GLY A 177 -28.20 3.68 -40.44
CA GLY A 177 -28.43 3.30 -41.83
C GLY A 177 -27.24 3.69 -42.72
N THR A 178 -27.51 4.45 -43.78
CA THR A 178 -26.50 5.01 -44.69
C THR A 178 -26.22 6.49 -44.44
N GLY A 179 -26.62 7.02 -43.28
CA GLY A 179 -26.40 8.40 -42.89
C GLY A 179 -24.91 8.71 -42.63
N ALA A 180 -24.60 10.00 -42.46
CA ALA A 180 -23.26 10.41 -42.07
C ALA A 180 -22.94 9.93 -40.63
N PRO A 181 -21.72 9.42 -40.38
CA PRO A 181 -21.29 9.07 -39.03
C PRO A 181 -21.28 10.30 -38.11
N THR A 182 -21.66 10.10 -36.86
CA THR A 182 -21.62 11.12 -35.79
C THR A 182 -20.59 10.71 -34.75
N ASP A 183 -19.62 11.59 -34.50
CA ASP A 183 -18.58 11.37 -33.50
C ASP A 183 -18.94 12.03 -32.17
N THR A 184 -18.67 11.30 -31.09
CA THR A 184 -18.87 11.73 -29.71
C THR A 184 -17.67 11.30 -28.88
N GLN A 185 -17.40 12.01 -27.78
CA GLN A 185 -16.30 11.67 -26.87
C GLN A 185 -16.82 11.49 -25.44
N PRO A 186 -17.55 10.39 -25.14
CA PRO A 186 -18.03 10.17 -23.79
C PRO A 186 -16.89 9.84 -22.82
N VAL A 187 -17.05 10.31 -21.59
CA VAL A 187 -16.23 9.89 -20.44
C VAL A 187 -17.10 9.00 -19.56
N VAL A 188 -16.61 7.80 -19.28
CA VAL A 188 -17.36 6.78 -18.52
C VAL A 188 -16.61 6.36 -17.28
N ARG A 189 -17.33 6.23 -16.18
CA ARG A 189 -16.88 5.64 -14.93
C ARG A 189 -17.23 4.16 -14.94
N VAL A 190 -16.20 3.33 -14.90
CA VAL A 190 -16.32 1.87 -14.89
C VAL A 190 -15.97 1.37 -13.50
N THR A 191 -16.93 0.71 -12.86
CA THR A 191 -16.72 0.00 -11.59
C THR A 191 -16.53 -1.47 -11.90
N LEU A 192 -15.47 -2.07 -11.37
CA LEU A 192 -15.09 -3.45 -11.62
C LEU A 192 -14.98 -4.24 -10.32
N ASP A 193 -15.46 -5.48 -10.36
CA ASP A 193 -15.30 -6.47 -9.31
C ASP A 193 -14.55 -7.69 -9.84
N LYS A 194 -13.61 -8.20 -9.05
CA LYS A 194 -12.83 -9.40 -9.40
C LYS A 194 -13.61 -10.65 -8.99
N VAL A 195 -14.15 -11.35 -9.97
CA VAL A 195 -14.92 -12.58 -9.79
C VAL A 195 -14.16 -13.74 -10.43
N ASN A 196 -13.87 -14.78 -9.65
CA ASN A 196 -13.10 -15.95 -10.10
C ASN A 196 -11.76 -15.56 -10.78
N GLY A 197 -11.08 -14.54 -10.25
CA GLY A 197 -9.80 -14.06 -10.77
C GLY A 197 -9.90 -13.15 -12.00
N ARG A 198 -11.10 -12.92 -12.55
CA ARG A 198 -11.33 -12.02 -13.70
C ARG A 198 -11.99 -10.72 -13.24
N TRP A 199 -11.51 -9.59 -13.73
CA TRP A 199 -12.18 -8.31 -13.57
C TRP A 199 -13.45 -8.29 -14.44
N LEU A 200 -14.59 -7.98 -13.84
CA LEU A 200 -15.89 -7.84 -14.50
C LEU A 200 -16.50 -6.50 -14.14
N VAL A 201 -17.19 -5.87 -15.08
CA VAL A 201 -17.89 -4.60 -14.84
C VAL A 201 -19.14 -4.83 -14.01
N SER A 202 -19.21 -4.18 -12.85
CA SER A 202 -20.39 -4.19 -11.98
C SER A 202 -21.19 -2.88 -12.02
N ARG A 203 -20.62 -1.81 -12.60
CA ARG A 203 -21.35 -0.57 -12.90
C ARG A 203 -20.68 0.19 -14.04
N PHE A 204 -21.48 0.88 -14.86
CA PHE A 204 -21.02 1.66 -15.98
C PHE A 204 -21.86 2.93 -16.11
N ASP A 205 -21.29 4.08 -15.72
CA ASP A 205 -22.01 5.35 -15.65
C ASP A 205 -21.31 6.43 -16.49
N PRO A 206 -22.05 7.31 -17.19
CA PRO A 206 -21.47 8.53 -17.75
C PRO A 206 -21.06 9.49 -16.61
N VAL A 207 -20.05 10.32 -16.88
CA VAL A 207 -19.56 11.37 -15.94
C VAL A 207 -20.21 12.71 -16.23
#